data_AF-A0A4U0Z3W2-F1
#
_entry.id   AF-A0A4U0Z3W2-F1
#
_cell.length_a   1.000
_cell.length_b   1.000
_cell.length_c   1.000
_cell.angle_alpha   90.00
_cell.angle_beta   90.00
_cell.angle_gamma   90.00
#
_symmetry.space_group_name_H-M   'P 1'
#
loop_
_entity.id
_entity.type
_entity.pdbx_description
1 polymer ?
#
loop_
_entity_poly.entity_id
_entity_poly.type
_entity_poly.pdbx_seq_one_letter_code
_entity_poly.pdbx_strand_id
1 'polypeptide(L)' 'MAFGIAFAGILSGFSLAIWALLQGHSFPVVLLAYSVAGTIGALLFIVFALIRTEQRSPPLHDGAEQQAR' A
#
# COMPACT_ATOMS: atom_id res chain seq x y z
N MET A 1 -2.79 9.64 -5.16
CA MET A 1 -2.42 8.74 -4.05
C MET A 1 -3.41 7.58 -3.88
N ALA A 2 -4.72 7.81 -3.90
CA ALA A 2 -5.75 6.76 -3.73
C ALA A 2 -5.69 5.60 -4.75
N PHE A 3 -5.31 5.86 -6.00
CA PHE A 3 -5.22 4.82 -7.04
C PHE A 3 -4.22 3.71 -6.70
N GLY A 4 -3.07 4.04 -6.10
CA GLY A 4 -2.07 3.04 -5.72
C GLY A 4 -2.53 2.16 -4.55
N ILE A 5 -3.26 2.74 -3.59
CA ILE A 5 -3.85 2.00 -2.46
C ILE A 5 -4.91 1.03 -2.98
N ALA A 6 -5.82 1.51 -3.84
CA ALA A 6 -6.86 0.68 -4.45
C ALA A 6 -6.25 -0.45 -5.31
N PHE A 7 -5.23 -0.13 -6.13
CA PHE A 7 -4.56 -1.12 -6.96
C PHE A 7 -3.84 -2.19 -6.14
N ALA A 8 -3.09 -1.81 -5.10
CA ALA A 8 -2.40 -2.76 -4.24
C ALA A 8 -3.38 -3.68 -3.48
N GLY A 9 -4.49 -3.13 -2.99
CA GLY A 9 -5.53 -3.91 -2.33
C GLY A 9 -6.22 -4.87 -3.29
N ILE A 10 -6.62 -4.41 -4.48
CA ILE A 10 -7.27 -5.27 -5.48
C ILE A 10 -6.33 -6.38 -5.93
N LEU A 11 -5.08 -6.08 -6.26
CA LEU A 11 -4.12 -7.06 -6.75
C LEU A 11 -3.79 -8.13 -5.68
N SER A 12 -3.56 -7.69 -4.44
CA SER A 12 -3.28 -8.60 -3.32
C SER A 12 -4.49 -9.47 -2.97
N GLY A 13 -5.67 -8.86 -2.85
CA GLY A 13 -6.92 -9.59 -2.59
C GLY A 13 -7.22 -10.60 -3.69
N PHE A 14 -7.11 -10.20 -4.96
CA PHE A 14 -7.43 -11.04 -6.11
C PHE A 14 -6.44 -12.22 -6.24
N SER A 15 -5.15 -11.99 -5.97
CA SER A 15 -4.14 -13.05 -5.98
C SER A 15 -4.43 -14.13 -4.93
N LEU A 16 -4.79 -13.73 -3.69
CA LEU A 16 -5.13 -14.70 -2.64
C LEU A 16 -6.46 -15.41 -2.91
N ALA A 17 -7.45 -14.71 -3.48
CA ALA A 17 -8.73 -15.29 -3.87
C ALA A 17 -8.57 -16.38 -4.94
N ILE A 18 -7.74 -16.13 -5.97
CA ILE A 18 -7.41 -17.13 -7.00
C ILE A 18 -6.74 -18.34 -6.35
N TRP A 19 -5.77 -18.12 -5.46
CA TRP A 19 -5.10 -19.20 -4.76
C TRP A 19 -6.07 -20.05 -3.92
N ALA A 20 -7.00 -19.41 -3.19
CA ALA A 20 -8.01 -20.10 -2.40
C ALA A 20 -8.99 -20.90 -3.28
N LEU A 21 -9.36 -20.38 -4.46
CA LEU A 21 -10.17 -21.12 -5.45
C LEU A 21 -9.42 -22.33 -6.00
N LEU A 22 -8.12 -22.19 -6.29
CA LEU A 22 -7.27 -23.29 -6.75
C LEU A 22 -7.11 -24.39 -5.70
N GLN A 23 -7.18 -24.05 -4.41
CA GLN A 23 -7.18 -25.01 -3.29
C GLN A 23 -8.55 -25.70 -3.08
N GLY A 24 -9.56 -25.36 -3.89
CA GLY A 24 -10.91 -25.92 -3.74
C GLY A 24 -11.64 -25.42 -2.49
N HIS A 25 -11.23 -24.29 -1.92
CA HIS A 25 -11.91 -23.71 -0.77
C HIS A 25 -13.29 -23.16 -1.15
N SER A 26 -14.20 -23.19 -0.18
CA SER A 26 -15.57 -22.74 -0.36
C SER A 26 -15.66 -21.23 -0.61
N PHE A 27 -16.66 -20.82 -1.38
CA PHE A 27 -16.91 -19.41 -1.73
C PHE A 27 -16.82 -18.41 -0.56
N PRO A 28 -17.40 -18.66 0.64
CA PRO A 28 -17.27 -17.74 1.76
C PRO A 28 -15.81 -17.58 2.25
N VAL A 29 -15.00 -18.64 2.20
CA VAL A 29 -13.58 -18.59 2.59
C VAL A 29 -12.79 -17.76 1.60
N VAL A 30 -13.07 -17.90 0.30
CA VAL A 30 -12.44 -17.10 -0.76
C VAL A 30 -12.75 -15.62 -0.60
N LEU A 31 -14.00 -15.25 -0.28
CA LEU A 31 -14.40 -13.86 -0.07
C LEU A 31 -13.72 -13.24 1.16
N LEU A 32 -13.58 -14.03 2.23
CA LEU A 32 -12.91 -13.61 3.46
C LEU A 32 -11.41 -13.43 3.23
N ALA A 33 -10.78 -14.37 2.52
CA ALA A 33 -9.38 -14.29 2.10
C ALA A 33 -9.13 -13.06 1.20
N TYR A 34 -10.03 -12.78 0.24
CA TYR A 34 -9.96 -11.60 -0.60
C TYR A 34 -9.95 -10.30 0.22
N SER A 35 -10.87 -10.17 1.19
CA SER A 35 -10.95 -8.98 2.03
C SER A 35 -9.72 -8.82 2.91
N VAL A 36 -9.26 -9.90 3.54
CA VAL A 36 -8.08 -9.88 4.42
C VAL A 36 -6.82 -9.52 3.62
N ALA A 37 -6.57 -10.21 2.51
CA ALA A 37 -5.41 -9.91 1.66
C ALA A 37 -5.48 -8.50 1.06
N GLY A 38 -6.66 -8.06 0.60
CA GLY A 38 -6.81 -6.70 0.08
C GLY A 38 -6.52 -5.63 1.13
N THR A 39 -6.92 -5.86 2.38
CA THR A 39 -6.63 -4.93 3.49
C THR A 39 -5.14 -4.90 3.82
N ILE A 40 -4.48 -6.08 3.83
CA ILE A 40 -3.04 -6.20 4.05
C ILE A 40 -2.26 -5.49 2.92
N GLY A 41 -2.63 -5.72 1.66
CA GLY A 41 -2.00 -5.08 0.51
C GLY A 41 -2.14 -3.56 0.53
N ALA A 42 -3.31 -3.04 0.92
CA ALA A 42 -3.53 -1.61 1.10
C ALA A 42 -2.66 -1.04 2.24
N LEU A 43 -2.60 -1.73 3.40
CA LEU A 43 -1.76 -1.34 4.53
C LEU A 43 -0.28 -1.27 4.15
N LEU A 44 0.25 -2.31 3.50
CA LEU A 44 1.63 -2.34 3.03
C LEU A 44 1.93 -1.18 2.07
N PHE A 45 1.01 -0.87 1.17
CA PHE A 45 1.16 0.26 0.26
C PHE A 45 1.16 1.61 1.00
N ILE A 46 0.31 1.78 2.01
CA ILE A 46 0.28 3.00 2.84
C ILE A 46 1.60 3.16 3.60
N VAL A 47 2.09 2.09 4.24
CA VAL A 47 3.38 2.08 4.95
C VAL A 47 4.53 2.41 3.99
N PHE A 48 4.55 1.79 2.81
CA PHE A 48 5.54 2.08 1.78
C PHE A 48 5.47 3.53 1.30
N ALA A 49 4.26 4.05 1.09
CA ALA A 49 4.05 5.44 0.68
C ALA A 49 4.53 6.41 1.76
N LEU A 50 4.29 6.13 3.05
CA LEU A 50 4.79 6.92 4.18
C LEU A 50 6.32 6.98 4.19
N ILE A 51 6.99 5.81 4.11
CA ILE A 51 8.45 5.73 4.06
C ILE A 51 9.01 6.51 2.86
N ARG A 52 8.39 6.36 1.68
CA ARG A 52 8.80 7.09 0.49
C ARG A 52 8.63 8.61 0.61
N THR A 53 7.63 9.06 1.37
CA THR A 53 7.34 10.48 1.56
C THR A 53 8.36 11.11 2.51
N GLU A 54 8.72 10.42 3.59
CA GLU A 54 9.82 10.82 4.49
C GLU A 54 11.15 10.99 3.73
N GLN A 55 11.45 10.11 2.78
CA GLN A 55 12.67 10.23 1.97
C GLN A 55 12.65 11.38 0.95
N ARG A 56 11.48 11.96 0.66
CA ARG A 56 11.32 13.03 -0.34
C ARG A 56 11.18 14.42 0.28
N SER A 57 11.26 14.55 1.60
CA SER A 57 11.47 15.83 2.26
C SER A 57 12.96 16.18 2.19
N PRO A 58 13.43 17.04 1.25
CA PRO A 58 14.74 17.62 1.40
C PRO A 58 14.77 18.39 2.74
N PRO A 59 15.89 18.37 3.49
CA PRO A 59 16.04 19.29 4.60
C PRO A 59 15.85 20.71 4.04
N LEU A 60 14.86 21.43 4.57
CA LEU A 60 14.67 22.85 4.34
C LEU A 60 15.74 23.60 5.16
N HIS A 61 16.99 23.51 4.70
CA HIS A 61 18.18 24.26 5.13
C HIS A 61 18.77 24.75 3.79
N ASP A 62 18.90 26.02 3.44
CA ASP A 62 19.03 27.24 4.22
C ASP A 62 18.50 28.40 3.37
N GLY A 63 17.36 28.98 3.77
CA GLY A 63 16.89 30.27 3.25
C GLY A 63 17.27 31.46 4.15
N ALA A 64 18.00 31.22 5.26
CA ALA A 64 18.19 32.21 6.30
C ALA A 64 19.62 32.78 6.42
N GLU A 65 20.64 32.14 5.82
CA GLU A 65 22.04 32.59 6.00
C GLU A 65 22.60 33.42 4.83
N GLN A 66 22.00 33.39 3.63
CA GLN A 66 22.56 34.12 2.47
C GLN A 66 22.18 35.61 2.41
N GLN A 67 21.30 36.09 3.30
CA GLN A 67 20.88 37.50 3.32
C GLN A 67 21.64 38.35 4.35
N ALA A 68 22.66 37.78 5.00
CA ALA A 68 23.43 38.45 6.06
C ALA A 68 24.97 38.42 5.87
N ARG A 69 25.49 38.14 4.67
CA ARG A 69 26.92 38.34 4.35
C ARG A 69 27.13 39.01 3.00
#